data_AF-A0A7S3FXH7-F1
#
_entry.id   AF-A0A7S3FXH7-F1
#
_cell.length_a   1.000
_cell.length_b   1.000
_cell.length_c   1.000
_cell.angle_alpha   90.00
_cell.angle_beta   90.00
_cell.angle_gamma   90.00
#
_symmetry.space_group_name_H-M   'P 1'
#
loop_
_entity.id
_entity.type
_entity.pdbx_description
1 polymer ?
#
loop_
_entity_poly.entity_id
_entity_poly.type
_entity_poly.pdbx_seq_one_letter_code
_entity_poly.pdbx_strand_id
1 'polypeptide(L)'
;MVLLVLGCLLQVSAFQIQGKIDNKNIGLLKHQDIKLRVVGSDQSEKVGFADAYGQFNIYVAKPGSYKIELFHRNFFFDPVLVDVQSEEALEANPNKKQISAYMYKTKDASKGVRLVYPLQLEPSHIIRYFDIEEPFNPLVFIKDPYFMMIGFGIMMTYMMKAVPKDEMEEYQKQQSDQLKSCQPQ
;
A
#
# COMPACT_ATOMS: atom_id res chain seq x y z
N MET A 1 24.63 -2.47 -58.92
CA MET A 1 24.05 -1.48 -57.99
C MET A 1 22.53 -1.72 -57.82
N VAL A 2 22.13 -2.95 -57.48
CA VAL A 2 20.71 -3.35 -57.28
C VAL A 2 20.55 -4.24 -56.03
N LEU A 3 21.63 -4.86 -55.54
CA LEU A 3 21.61 -5.76 -54.38
C LEU A 3 21.56 -5.08 -53.00
N LEU A 4 21.64 -3.75 -52.91
CA LEU A 4 21.79 -3.04 -51.62
C LEU A 4 20.46 -2.51 -51.03
N VAL A 5 19.35 -2.61 -51.75
CA VAL A 5 18.04 -2.07 -51.29
C VAL A 5 17.13 -3.17 -50.70
N LEU A 6 17.46 -4.46 -50.90
CA LEU A 6 16.62 -5.58 -50.43
C LEU A 6 16.98 -6.09 -49.01
N GLY A 7 17.95 -5.47 -48.33
CA GLY A 7 18.53 -6.00 -47.09
C GLY A 7 17.88 -5.57 -45.77
N CYS A 8 16.80 -4.78 -45.77
CA CYS A 8 16.27 -4.21 -44.53
C CYS A 8 14.73 -4.27 -44.43
N LEU A 9 14.15 -5.43 -44.74
CA LEU A 9 12.88 -5.83 -44.14
C LEU A 9 13.19 -6.64 -42.88
N LEU A 10 13.77 -5.99 -41.87
CA LEU A 10 13.69 -6.51 -40.51
C LEU A 10 12.22 -6.45 -40.14
N GLN A 11 11.58 -7.61 -40.14
CA GLN A 11 10.20 -7.80 -39.69
C GLN A 11 10.17 -7.45 -38.21
N VAL A 12 9.92 -6.17 -37.89
CA VAL A 12 9.78 -5.70 -36.51
C VAL A 12 8.45 -6.25 -36.00
N SER A 13 8.49 -7.44 -35.40
CA SER A 13 7.35 -7.99 -34.69
C SER A 13 7.13 -7.16 -33.43
N ALA A 14 6.03 -6.41 -33.41
CA ALA A 14 5.57 -5.68 -32.25
C ALA A 14 4.49 -6.51 -31.55
N PHE A 15 4.74 -6.87 -30.30
CA PHE A 15 3.77 -7.56 -29.45
C PHE A 15 2.82 -6.54 -28.84
N GLN A 16 1.51 -6.76 -28.97
CA GLN A 16 0.49 -5.86 -28.43
C GLN A 16 -0.04 -6.39 -27.11
N ILE A 17 0.18 -5.62 -26.04
CA ILE A 17 -0.43 -5.83 -24.73
C ILE A 17 -1.70 -5.00 -24.67
N GLN A 18 -2.84 -5.66 -24.45
CA GLN A 18 -4.16 -5.06 -24.40
C GLN A 18 -4.79 -5.25 -23.03
N GLY A 19 -5.56 -4.25 -22.61
CA GLY A 19 -6.35 -4.33 -21.41
C GLY A 19 -7.43 -3.27 -21.32
N LYS A 20 -8.27 -3.44 -20.32
CA LYS A 20 -9.34 -2.53 -19.94
C LYS A 20 -9.24 -2.26 -18.45
N ILE A 21 -9.35 -1.01 -18.09
CA ILE A 21 -9.48 -0.54 -16.73
C ILE A 21 -10.98 -0.60 -16.43
N ASP A 22 -11.35 -1.44 -15.47
CA ASP A 22 -12.73 -1.59 -15.07
C ASP A 22 -13.06 -0.57 -13.96
N ASN A 23 -14.28 -0.04 -14.01
CA ASN A 23 -14.74 1.00 -13.11
C ASN A 23 -15.85 0.51 -12.17
N LYS A 24 -15.82 -0.78 -11.81
CA LYS A 24 -16.82 -1.32 -10.90
C LYS A 24 -16.72 -0.56 -9.57
N ASN A 25 -17.80 0.17 -9.25
CA ASN A 25 -18.04 0.91 -8.01
C ASN A 25 -17.48 2.35 -7.89
N ILE A 26 -16.87 2.96 -8.90
CA ILE A 26 -16.26 4.30 -8.75
C ILE A 26 -16.65 5.28 -9.87
N GLY A 27 -17.84 5.88 -9.78
CA GLY A 27 -18.32 6.86 -10.77
C GLY A 27 -17.40 8.10 -10.98
N LEU A 28 -16.42 8.31 -10.11
CA LEU A 28 -15.45 9.42 -10.16
C LEU A 28 -14.18 9.11 -10.98
N LEU A 29 -13.97 7.86 -11.41
CA LEU A 29 -12.74 7.47 -12.11
C LEU A 29 -12.76 7.95 -13.56
N LYS A 30 -11.92 8.94 -13.87
CA LYS A 30 -11.70 9.42 -15.24
C LYS A 30 -10.53 8.66 -15.85
N HIS A 31 -10.82 7.83 -16.85
CA HIS A 31 -9.80 6.99 -17.48
C HIS A 31 -8.69 7.79 -18.19
N GLN A 32 -8.99 8.98 -18.71
CA GLN A 32 -8.04 9.83 -19.44
C GLN A 32 -6.85 10.31 -18.57
N ASP A 33 -7.06 10.40 -17.26
CA ASP A 33 -6.03 10.86 -16.32
C ASP A 33 -5.09 9.72 -15.88
N ILE A 34 -5.28 8.51 -16.41
CA ILE A 34 -4.50 7.33 -16.04
C ILE A 34 -3.27 7.22 -16.95
N LYS A 35 -2.10 7.30 -16.33
CA LYS A 35 -0.81 7.08 -16.98
C LYS A 35 -0.37 5.64 -16.77
N LEU A 36 -0.08 4.94 -17.85
CA LEU A 36 0.50 3.60 -17.82
C LEU A 36 2.03 3.70 -17.96
N ARG A 37 2.73 2.93 -17.14
CA ARG A 37 4.17 2.75 -17.22
C ARG A 37 4.47 1.28 -17.38
N VAL A 38 5.22 0.93 -18.41
CA VAL A 38 5.66 -0.43 -18.69
C VAL A 38 7.17 -0.47 -18.58
N VAL A 39 7.66 -1.32 -17.69
CA VAL A 39 9.08 -1.51 -17.41
C VAL A 39 9.45 -2.95 -17.75
N GLY A 40 10.27 -3.15 -18.78
CA GLY A 40 10.79 -4.45 -19.16
C GLY A 40 12.01 -4.87 -18.33
N SER A 41 12.33 -6.17 -18.35
CA SER A 41 13.59 -6.70 -17.81
C SER A 41 14.83 -6.00 -18.36
N ASP A 42 14.76 -5.57 -19.62
CA ASP A 42 15.87 -4.96 -20.36
C ASP A 42 16.06 -3.47 -20.05
N GLN A 43 15.51 -2.98 -18.93
CA GLN A 43 15.41 -1.56 -18.56
C GLN A 43 14.68 -0.68 -19.59
N SER A 44 13.96 -1.31 -20.54
CA SER A 44 13.12 -0.59 -21.49
C SER A 44 11.90 -0.04 -20.75
N GLU A 45 11.75 1.28 -20.78
CA GLU A 45 10.59 1.97 -20.24
C GLU A 45 9.72 2.48 -21.39
N LYS A 46 8.43 2.20 -21.30
CA LYS A 46 7.42 2.80 -22.17
C LYS A 46 6.32 3.42 -21.33
N VAL A 47 5.88 4.58 -21.73
CA VAL A 47 4.74 5.27 -21.13
C VAL A 47 3.59 5.23 -22.11
N GLY A 48 2.40 4.93 -21.61
CA GLY A 48 1.15 4.96 -22.37
C GLY A 48 0.08 5.69 -21.58
N PHE A 49 -1.05 5.93 -22.23
CA PHE A 49 -2.23 6.51 -21.61
C PHE A 49 -3.44 5.63 -21.91
N ALA A 50 -4.41 5.63 -21.01
CA ALA A 50 -5.67 4.95 -21.25
C ALA A 50 -6.59 5.84 -22.09
N ASP A 51 -7.41 5.21 -22.91
CA ASP A 51 -8.45 5.86 -23.69
C ASP A 51 -9.61 6.33 -22.78
N ALA A 52 -10.50 7.15 -23.32
CA ALA A 52 -11.70 7.65 -22.63
C ALA A 52 -12.58 6.51 -22.08
N TYR A 53 -12.61 5.38 -22.79
CA TYR A 53 -13.37 4.18 -22.42
C TYR A 53 -12.61 3.23 -21.46
N GLY A 54 -11.43 3.63 -20.99
CA GLY A 54 -10.60 2.82 -20.08
C GLY A 54 -9.81 1.71 -20.77
N GLN A 55 -9.80 1.66 -22.10
CA GLN A 55 -9.02 0.69 -22.84
C GLN A 55 -7.58 1.18 -23.03
N PHE A 56 -6.61 0.27 -23.02
CA PHE A 56 -5.22 0.59 -23.31
C PHE A 56 -4.60 -0.49 -24.19
N ASN A 57 -3.75 -0.04 -25.11
CA ASN A 57 -3.01 -0.88 -26.04
C ASN A 57 -1.56 -0.39 -26.05
N ILE A 58 -0.62 -1.28 -25.68
CA ILE A 58 0.80 -0.94 -25.62
C ILE A 58 1.59 -1.94 -26.47
N TYR A 59 2.41 -1.41 -27.37
CA TYR A 59 3.25 -2.21 -28.24
C TYR A 59 4.65 -2.36 -27.67
N VAL A 60 5.15 -3.59 -27.66
CA VAL A 60 6.46 -3.97 -27.13
C VAL A 60 7.26 -4.65 -28.22
N ALA A 61 8.54 -4.32 -28.36
CA ALA A 61 9.34 -4.73 -29.51
C ALA A 61 9.97 -6.13 -29.37
N LYS A 62 10.09 -6.64 -28.14
CA LYS A 62 10.75 -7.91 -27.85
C LYS A 62 9.85 -8.78 -26.96
N PRO A 63 9.94 -10.11 -27.07
CA PRO A 63 9.35 -11.01 -26.08
C PRO A 63 10.15 -10.94 -24.78
N GLY A 64 9.48 -11.08 -23.65
CA GLY A 64 10.07 -10.93 -22.33
C GLY A 64 9.04 -10.67 -21.24
N SER A 65 9.53 -10.46 -20.02
CA SER A 65 8.69 -10.10 -18.87
C SER A 65 8.67 -8.58 -18.68
N TYR A 66 7.46 -8.04 -18.58
CA TYR A 66 7.17 -6.62 -18.44
C TYR A 66 6.33 -6.36 -17.20
N LYS A 67 6.74 -5.41 -16.38
CA LYS A 67 5.95 -4.90 -15.26
C LYS A 67 5.15 -3.70 -15.73
N ILE A 68 3.83 -3.75 -15.55
CA ILE A 68 2.88 -2.69 -15.88
C ILE A 68 2.40 -2.05 -14.59
N GLU A 69 2.57 -0.75 -14.49
CA GLU A 69 2.15 0.08 -13.38
C GLU A 69 1.17 1.14 -13.90
N LEU A 70 0.06 1.33 -13.20
CA LEU A 70 -0.94 2.34 -13.54
C LEU A 70 -0.90 3.42 -12.48
N PHE A 71 -0.70 4.65 -12.93
CA PHE A 71 -0.63 5.83 -12.08
C PHE A 71 -1.89 6.67 -12.28
N HIS A 72 -2.58 6.91 -11.19
CA HIS A 72 -3.68 7.86 -11.10
C HIS A 72 -3.53 8.66 -9.80
N ARG A 73 -4.10 9.87 -9.77
CA ARG A 73 -3.97 10.76 -8.61
C ARG A 73 -4.74 10.21 -7.40
N ASN A 74 -5.98 9.79 -7.57
CA ASN A 74 -6.83 9.45 -6.43
C ASN A 74 -6.94 7.94 -6.16
N PHE A 75 -6.45 7.10 -7.07
CA PHE A 75 -6.65 5.65 -7.03
C PHE A 75 -5.31 4.96 -7.20
N PHE A 76 -5.09 3.94 -6.39
CA PHE A 76 -3.95 3.06 -6.49
C PHE A 76 -4.36 1.79 -7.25
N PHE A 77 -3.50 1.37 -8.16
CA PHE A 77 -3.67 0.13 -8.92
C PHE A 77 -2.55 -0.83 -8.58
N ASP A 78 -2.90 -2.10 -8.43
CA ASP A 78 -1.90 -3.12 -8.16
C ASP A 78 -1.05 -3.37 -9.43
N PRO A 79 0.28 -3.41 -9.31
CA PRO A 79 1.16 -3.67 -10.44
C PRO A 79 0.94 -5.08 -11.02
N VAL A 80 1.05 -5.20 -12.34
CA VAL A 80 0.84 -6.46 -13.06
C VAL A 80 2.08 -6.84 -13.84
N LEU A 81 2.47 -8.11 -13.74
CA LEU A 81 3.57 -8.68 -14.51
C LEU A 81 3.01 -9.43 -15.71
N VAL A 82 3.42 -9.03 -16.91
CA VAL A 82 3.03 -9.61 -18.18
C VAL A 82 4.23 -10.31 -18.79
N ASP A 83 4.08 -11.58 -19.08
CA ASP A 83 5.08 -12.43 -19.72
C ASP A 83 4.67 -12.63 -21.18
N VAL A 84 5.49 -12.12 -22.09
CA VAL A 84 5.29 -12.19 -23.54
C VAL A 84 6.24 -13.25 -24.09
N GLN A 85 5.67 -14.33 -24.60
CA GLN A 85 6.42 -15.44 -25.19
C GLN A 85 6.76 -15.12 -26.66
N SER A 86 7.94 -15.57 -27.10
CA SER A 86 8.29 -15.53 -28.52
C SER A 86 7.44 -16.52 -29.32
N GLU A 87 7.34 -16.28 -30.63
CA GLU A 87 6.64 -17.19 -31.54
C GLU A 87 7.29 -18.58 -31.56
N GLU A 88 8.62 -18.64 -31.59
CA GLU A 88 9.39 -19.89 -31.47
C GLU A 88 9.09 -20.67 -30.18
N ALA A 89 8.89 -19.97 -29.05
CA ALA A 89 8.56 -20.60 -27.78
C ALA A 89 7.12 -21.16 -27.75
N LEU A 90 6.22 -20.58 -28.56
CA LEU A 90 4.86 -21.09 -28.77
C LEU A 90 4.86 -22.31 -29.68
N GLU A 91 5.70 -22.33 -30.72
CA GLU A 91 5.88 -23.52 -31.57
C GLU A 91 6.39 -24.71 -30.77
N ALA A 92 7.33 -24.48 -29.85
CA ALA A 92 7.84 -25.51 -28.94
C ALA A 92 6.77 -25.99 -27.93
N ASN A 93 5.79 -25.15 -27.59
CA ASN A 93 4.74 -25.46 -26.61
C ASN A 93 3.39 -24.86 -27.04
N PRO A 94 2.62 -25.53 -27.91
CA PRO A 94 1.41 -24.96 -28.50
C PRO A 94 0.29 -24.69 -27.47
N ASN A 95 0.38 -25.29 -26.28
CA ASN A 95 -0.59 -25.07 -25.20
C ASN A 95 -0.34 -23.78 -24.39
N LYS A 96 0.83 -23.13 -24.56
CA LYS A 96 1.11 -21.86 -23.86
C LYS A 96 0.44 -20.70 -24.60
N LYS A 97 -0.07 -19.73 -23.84
CA LYS A 97 -0.57 -18.48 -24.41
C LYS A 97 0.59 -17.56 -24.72
N GLN A 98 0.50 -16.83 -25.83
CA GLN A 98 1.50 -15.82 -26.23
C GLN A 98 1.72 -14.77 -25.14
N ILE A 99 0.64 -14.36 -24.47
CA ILE A 99 0.69 -13.40 -23.37
C ILE A 99 0.08 -14.05 -22.14
N SER A 100 0.84 -14.05 -21.05
CA SER A 100 0.37 -14.50 -19.74
C SER A 100 0.57 -13.39 -18.72
N ALA A 101 -0.48 -13.07 -17.97
CA ALA A 101 -0.45 -12.02 -16.97
C ALA A 101 -0.52 -12.59 -15.55
N TYR A 102 0.14 -11.92 -14.62
CA TYR A 102 0.24 -12.29 -13.21
C TYR A 102 0.19 -11.04 -12.35
N MET A 103 -0.48 -11.11 -11.20
CA MET A 103 -0.41 -10.03 -10.22
C MET A 103 1.01 -9.94 -9.63
N TYR A 104 1.60 -8.75 -9.55
CA TYR A 104 2.92 -8.57 -8.97
C TYR A 104 2.83 -8.46 -7.44
N LYS A 105 3.52 -9.35 -6.73
CA LYS A 105 3.62 -9.29 -5.27
C LYS A 105 4.86 -8.52 -4.87
N THR A 106 4.70 -7.29 -4.38
CA THR A 106 5.81 -6.42 -3.97
C THR A 106 6.67 -7.03 -2.85
N LYS A 107 6.10 -7.84 -1.95
CA LYS A 107 6.83 -8.43 -0.80
C LYS A 107 7.89 -9.44 -1.21
N ASP A 108 7.57 -10.32 -2.17
CA ASP A 108 8.42 -11.45 -2.56
C ASP A 108 9.03 -11.29 -3.97
N ALA A 109 8.79 -10.13 -4.61
CA ALA A 109 9.15 -9.83 -6.00
C ALA A 109 8.79 -10.97 -7.00
N SER A 110 7.72 -11.71 -6.71
CA SER A 110 7.38 -12.96 -7.39
C SER A 110 6.07 -12.88 -8.18
N LYS A 111 5.90 -13.82 -9.11
CA LYS A 111 4.65 -13.98 -9.88
C LYS A 111 3.56 -14.45 -8.92
N GLY A 112 2.54 -13.62 -8.73
CA GLY A 112 1.37 -13.92 -7.91
C GLY A 112 0.31 -14.73 -8.66
N VAL A 113 -0.95 -14.39 -8.43
CA VAL A 113 -2.10 -15.04 -9.07
C VAL A 113 -2.09 -14.76 -10.57
N ARG A 114 -2.35 -15.78 -11.39
CA ARG A 114 -2.48 -15.63 -12.84
C ARG A 114 -3.77 -14.86 -13.17
N LEU A 115 -3.64 -13.80 -13.95
CA LEU A 115 -4.75 -12.99 -14.42
C LEU A 115 -5.25 -13.47 -15.79
N VAL A 116 -6.54 -13.24 -16.04
CA VAL A 116 -7.16 -13.49 -17.35
C VAL A 116 -6.72 -12.39 -18.32
N TYR A 117 -6.47 -12.78 -19.57
CA TYR A 117 -6.16 -11.87 -20.66
C TYR A 117 -7.33 -11.82 -21.65
N PRO A 118 -7.73 -10.64 -22.19
CA PRO A 118 -7.15 -9.30 -22.01
C PRO A 118 -7.26 -8.80 -20.57
N LEU A 119 -6.30 -7.97 -20.16
CA LEU A 119 -6.18 -7.51 -18.76
C LEU A 119 -7.43 -6.75 -18.34
N GLN A 120 -7.97 -7.07 -17.16
CA GLN A 120 -9.00 -6.28 -16.50
C GLN A 120 -8.43 -5.77 -15.19
N LEU A 121 -8.19 -4.47 -15.12
CA LEU A 121 -7.52 -3.84 -13.99
C LEU A 121 -8.53 -3.01 -13.22
N GLU A 122 -8.67 -3.35 -11.94
CA GLU A 122 -9.56 -2.66 -11.01
C GLU A 122 -8.70 -1.84 -10.02
N PRO A 123 -9.18 -0.66 -9.60
CA PRO A 123 -8.52 0.13 -8.56
C PRO A 123 -8.55 -0.63 -7.23
N SER A 124 -7.38 -0.76 -6.60
CA SER A 124 -7.21 -1.48 -5.34
C SER A 124 -7.73 -0.67 -4.15
N HIS A 125 -7.31 0.60 -4.04
CA HIS A 125 -7.77 1.50 -2.99
C HIS A 125 -7.66 2.97 -3.37
N ILE A 126 -8.32 3.84 -2.61
CA ILE A 126 -8.23 5.30 -2.75
C ILE A 126 -6.97 5.77 -2.04
N ILE A 127 -6.15 6.55 -2.74
CA ILE A 127 -4.93 7.13 -2.16
C ILE A 127 -5.35 8.29 -1.26
N ARG A 128 -5.05 8.18 0.03
CA ARG A 128 -5.18 9.27 1.00
C ARG A 128 -3.81 9.89 1.18
N TYR A 129 -3.61 11.07 0.59
CA TYR A 129 -2.34 11.79 0.70
C TYR A 129 -2.16 12.48 2.05
N PHE A 130 -3.26 12.78 2.72
CA PHE A 130 -3.27 13.42 4.01
C PHE A 130 -3.73 12.43 5.05
N ASP A 131 -2.95 12.32 6.12
CA ASP A 131 -3.38 11.65 7.32
C ASP A 131 -4.42 12.52 8.01
N ILE A 132 -5.50 11.88 8.45
CA ILE A 132 -6.54 12.55 9.23
C ILE A 132 -6.00 12.63 10.64
N GLU A 133 -5.84 13.84 11.18
CA GLU A 133 -5.47 14.02 12.59
C GLU A 133 -6.47 13.29 13.47
N GLU A 134 -5.97 12.57 14.48
CA GLU A 134 -6.84 11.90 15.43
C GLU A 134 -7.74 12.94 16.10
N PRO A 135 -9.08 12.78 16.06
CA PRO A 135 -9.96 13.74 16.70
C PRO A 135 -9.63 13.79 18.19
N PHE A 136 -9.68 15.00 18.76
CA PHE A 136 -9.39 15.20 20.18
C PHE A 136 -10.24 14.25 21.04
N ASN A 137 -9.57 13.26 21.64
CA ASN A 137 -10.23 12.24 22.44
C ASN A 137 -9.82 12.40 23.92
N PRO A 138 -10.70 12.98 24.77
CA PRO A 138 -10.38 13.18 26.19
C PRO A 138 -10.10 11.87 26.94
N LEU A 139 -10.60 10.73 26.44
CA LEU A 139 -10.32 9.41 27.04
C LEU A 139 -8.87 8.97 26.85
N VAL A 140 -8.19 9.45 25.80
CA VAL A 140 -6.77 9.15 25.57
C VAL A 140 -5.93 9.80 26.68
N PHE A 141 -6.26 11.03 27.07
CA PHE A 141 -5.60 11.72 28.18
C PHE A 141 -5.86 11.04 29.52
N ILE A 142 -7.07 10.56 29.80
CA ILE A 142 -7.35 9.84 31.07
C ILE A 142 -6.57 8.51 31.16
N LYS A 143 -6.32 7.85 30.02
CA LYS A 143 -5.53 6.62 29.95
C LYS A 143 -4.02 6.85 29.95
N ASP A 144 -3.58 8.09 29.78
CA ASP A 144 -2.17 8.43 29.82
C ASP A 144 -1.66 8.33 31.27
N PRO A 145 -0.62 7.51 31.55
CA PRO A 145 -0.07 7.36 32.90
C PRO A 145 0.31 8.69 33.54
N TYR A 146 0.71 9.70 32.75
CA TYR A 146 1.07 11.01 33.30
C TYR A 146 -0.14 11.74 33.88
N PHE A 147 -1.25 11.82 33.14
CA PHE A 147 -2.47 12.48 33.61
C PHE A 147 -3.14 11.71 34.75
N MET A 148 -3.09 10.37 34.72
CA MET A 148 -3.60 9.53 35.80
C MET A 148 -2.83 9.79 37.11
N MET A 149 -1.50 9.87 37.06
CA MET A 149 -0.67 10.18 38.24
C MET A 149 -0.96 11.57 38.80
N ILE A 150 -1.11 12.58 37.93
CA ILE A 150 -1.48 13.94 38.34
C ILE A 150 -2.86 13.94 39.02
N GLY A 151 -3.85 13.28 38.41
CA GLY A 151 -5.20 13.15 38.99
C GLY A 151 -5.18 12.46 40.35
N PHE A 152 -4.42 11.38 40.49
CA PHE A 152 -4.25 10.67 41.75
C PHE A 152 -3.59 11.53 42.84
N GLY A 153 -2.55 12.29 42.48
CA GLY A 153 -1.89 13.20 43.43
C GLY A 153 -2.81 14.30 43.96
N ILE A 154 -3.64 14.89 43.09
CA ILE A 154 -4.65 15.89 43.49
C ILE A 154 -5.69 15.25 44.41
N MET A 155 -6.17 14.04 44.07
CA MET A 155 -7.14 13.30 44.89
C MET A 155 -6.59 13.06 46.31
N MET A 156 -5.34 12.59 46.42
CA MET A 156 -4.71 12.34 47.72
C MET A 156 -4.55 13.60 48.56
N THR A 157 -4.21 14.73 47.94
CA THR A 157 -4.12 16.02 48.62
C THR A 157 -5.48 16.47 49.17
N TYR A 158 -6.55 16.24 48.41
CA TYR A 158 -7.91 16.55 48.86
C TYR A 158 -8.35 15.65 50.01
N MET A 159 -8.09 14.35 49.92
CA MET A 159 -8.37 13.40 51.01
C MET A 159 -7.66 13.79 52.29
N MET A 160 -6.37 14.16 52.23
CA MET A 160 -5.60 14.59 53.41
C MET A 160 -6.20 15.85 54.06
N LYS A 161 -6.75 16.78 53.29
CA LYS A 161 -7.44 17.97 53.83
C LYS A 161 -8.83 17.66 54.41
N ALA A 162 -9.45 16.57 53.95
CA ALA A 162 -10.79 16.17 54.37
C ALA A 162 -10.80 15.29 55.62
N VAL A 163 -9.66 14.72 56.03
CA VAL A 163 -9.56 14.01 57.32
C VAL A 163 -9.67 15.03 58.46
N PRO A 164 -10.57 14.83 59.45
CA PRO A 164 -10.74 15.76 60.57
C PRO A 164 -9.50 15.79 61.47
N LYS A 165 -9.13 16.98 61.94
CA LYS A 165 -7.90 17.24 62.70
C LYS A 165 -7.73 16.36 63.95
N ASP A 166 -8.84 15.94 64.53
CA ASP A 166 -8.86 15.12 65.75
C ASP A 166 -8.35 13.69 65.49
N GLU A 167 -8.68 13.11 64.33
CA GLU A 167 -8.24 11.76 63.95
C GLU A 167 -6.74 11.74 63.57
N MET A 168 -6.23 12.80 62.93
CA MET A 168 -4.80 12.91 62.59
C MET A 168 -3.89 12.91 63.82
N GLU A 169 -4.33 13.52 64.92
CA GLU A 169 -3.56 13.52 66.17
C GLU A 169 -3.50 12.13 66.80
N GLU A 170 -4.57 11.35 66.72
CA GLU A 170 -4.59 9.95 67.16
C GLU A 170 -3.72 9.06 66.27
N TYR A 171 -3.80 9.21 64.95
CA TYR A 171 -2.95 8.47 64.00
C TYR A 171 -1.46 8.82 64.15
N GLN A 172 -1.12 10.09 64.42
CA GLN A 172 0.26 10.51 64.69
C GLN A 172 0.80 9.94 65.99
N LYS A 173 -0.01 9.90 67.07
CA LYS A 173 0.37 9.26 68.33
C LYS A 173 0.63 7.76 68.12
N GLN A 174 -0.28 7.06 67.44
CA GLN A 174 -0.15 5.64 67.12
C GLN A 174 1.07 5.34 66.24
N GLN A 175 1.39 6.17 65.24
CA GLN A 175 2.62 6.02 64.45
C GLN A 175 3.88 6.27 65.30
N SER A 176 3.87 7.29 66.15
CA SER A 176 5.00 7.61 67.02
C SER A 176 5.30 6.49 68.03
N ASP A 177 4.25 5.83 68.53
CA ASP A 177 4.38 4.75 69.50
C ASP A 177 4.84 3.45 68.83
N GLN A 178 4.41 3.19 67.59
CA GLN A 178 4.95 2.10 66.77
C GLN A 178 6.43 2.31 66.41
N LEU A 179 6.83 3.54 66.02
CA LEU A 179 8.23 3.89 65.73
C LEU A 179 9.13 3.74 66.97
N LYS A 180 8.63 4.10 68.16
CA LYS A 180 9.34 3.87 69.43
C LYS A 180 9.44 2.38 69.77
N SER A 181 8.43 1.57 69.45
CA SER A 181 8.44 0.13 69.70
C SER A 181 9.38 -0.68 68.78
N CYS A 182 9.77 -0.10 67.63
CA CYS A 182 10.71 -0.71 66.68
C CYS A 182 12.16 -0.23 66.84
N GLN A 183 12.47 0.62 67.81
CA GLN A 183 13.87 0.92 68.15
C GLN A 183 14.45 -0.25 68.97
N PRO A 184 15.49 -0.96 68.47
CA PRO A 184 16.17 -1.95 69.29
C PRO A 184 16.89 -1.25 70.45
N GLN A 185 16.79 -1.82 71.66
CA GLN A 185 17.58 -1.43 72.84
C GLN A 185 19.09 -1.58 72.57
#